data_AF-A0A9N9K1P1-F1
#
_entry.id   AF-A0A9N9K1P1-F1
#
_cell.length_a   1.000
_cell.length_b   1.000
_cell.length_c   1.000
_cell.angle_alpha   90.00
_cell.angle_beta   90.00
_cell.angle_gamma   90.00
#
_symmetry.space_group_name_H-M   'P 1'
#
loop_
_entity.id
_entity.type
_entity.pdbx_description
1 polymer ?
#
loop_
_entity_poly.entity_id
_entity_poly.type
_entity_poly.pdbx_seq_one_letter_code
_entity_poly.pdbx_strand_id
1 'polypeptide(L)'
;DQAKERKVLTPVRNKQTKNQARRRLPRWLNREFKSIIKQEYNLEDVQRRIKFHDPTLYEEFLQAVVSILTECERYKMKKTNHVYVKYQKMRDDIFKAEDKNQLVKNLATSAHFHKFDPYLFRYKPKLIRPIFILEMYFKELSEQISVERRKVLKKLIK
;
A
#
# COMPACT_ATOMS: atom_id res chain seq x y z
N ASP A 1 13.95 27.63 -29.30
CA ASP A 1 13.07 28.22 -28.27
C ASP A 1 11.62 27.95 -28.66
N GLN A 2 10.77 27.25 -27.92
CA GLN A 2 10.51 27.37 -26.49
C GLN A 2 10.14 26.00 -25.89
N ALA A 3 10.74 25.69 -24.75
CA ALA A 3 10.41 24.55 -23.91
C ALA A 3 8.99 24.70 -23.33
N LYS A 4 8.08 23.80 -23.74
CA LYS A 4 6.81 23.61 -23.03
C LYS A 4 7.09 22.84 -21.75
N GLU A 5 7.27 23.56 -20.66
CA GLU A 5 7.26 23.03 -19.30
C GLU A 5 6.00 22.20 -19.08
N ARG A 6 6.20 20.89 -18.88
CA ARG A 6 5.18 19.99 -18.37
C ARG A 6 4.87 20.41 -16.93
N LYS A 7 3.78 21.17 -16.75
CA LYS A 7 3.20 21.41 -15.42
C LYS A 7 2.94 20.06 -14.75
N VAL A 8 3.77 19.74 -13.76
CA VAL A 8 3.55 18.63 -12.83
C VAL A 8 2.22 18.92 -12.14
N LEU A 9 1.20 18.14 -12.47
CA LEU A 9 -0.08 18.14 -11.75
C LEU A 9 0.19 17.65 -10.34
N THR A 10 0.48 18.58 -9.44
CA THR A 10 0.37 18.35 -8.00
C THR A 10 -1.06 17.90 -7.71
N PRO A 11 -1.26 16.87 -6.87
CA PRO A 11 -2.60 16.41 -6.55
C PRO A 11 -3.34 17.56 -5.85
N VAL A 12 -4.41 18.04 -6.47
CA VAL A 12 -5.31 19.04 -5.92
C VAL A 12 -5.77 18.55 -4.55
N ARG A 13 -5.25 19.19 -3.49
CA ARG A 13 -5.64 18.96 -2.10
C ARG A 13 -7.06 19.52 -1.94
N ASN A 14 -8.04 18.72 -2.36
CA ASN A 14 -9.43 19.14 -2.44
C ASN A 14 -9.95 19.40 -1.02
N LYS A 15 -10.25 20.68 -0.68
CA LYS A 15 -10.71 21.12 0.65
C LYS A 15 -11.97 20.39 1.14
N GLN A 16 -12.70 19.72 0.25
CA GLN A 16 -13.83 18.83 0.59
C GLN A 16 -13.44 17.59 1.43
N THR A 17 -12.16 17.20 1.45
CA THR A 17 -11.67 16.07 2.28
C THR A 17 -11.66 16.36 3.78
N LYS A 18 -11.64 17.64 4.22
CA LYS A 18 -11.72 17.96 5.66
C LYS A 18 -13.03 17.52 6.31
N ASN A 19 -14.14 17.45 5.55
CA ASN A 19 -15.43 17.00 6.08
C ASN A 19 -15.59 15.47 6.12
N GLN A 20 -14.68 14.69 5.53
CA GLN A 20 -14.72 13.23 5.60
C GLN A 20 -14.23 12.69 6.96
N ALA A 21 -13.39 13.45 7.67
CA ALA A 21 -12.89 13.10 9.01
C ALA A 21 -13.99 12.94 10.09
N ARG A 22 -15.24 13.37 9.82
CA ARG A 22 -16.39 13.21 10.72
C ARG A 22 -17.36 12.09 10.34
N ARG A 23 -17.12 11.33 9.27
CA ARG A 23 -18.02 10.23 8.88
C ARG A 23 -17.70 8.98 9.71
N ARG A 24 -18.55 8.70 10.71
CA ARG A 24 -18.53 7.38 11.37
C ARG A 24 -18.75 6.31 10.31
N LEU A 25 -17.86 5.32 10.25
CA LEU A 25 -18.05 4.14 9.40
C LEU A 25 -19.45 3.55 9.71
N PRO A 26 -20.23 3.17 8.68
CA PRO A 26 -21.46 2.41 8.90
C PRO A 26 -21.19 1.22 9.83
N ARG A 27 -22.11 0.90 10.75
CA ARG A 27 -21.89 -0.12 11.79
C ARG A 27 -21.43 -1.46 11.19
N TRP A 28 -22.01 -1.86 10.06
CA TRP A 28 -21.64 -3.09 9.34
C TRP A 28 -20.18 -3.04 8.84
N LEU A 29 -19.77 -1.94 8.20
CA LEU A 29 -18.43 -1.74 7.67
C LEU A 29 -17.39 -1.63 8.78
N ASN A 30 -17.77 -0.99 9.90
CA ASN A 30 -16.91 -0.90 11.08
C ASN A 30 -16.71 -2.28 11.72
N ARG A 31 -17.76 -3.13 11.78
CA ARG A 31 -17.62 -4.51 12.25
C ARG A 31 -16.72 -5.32 11.33
N GLU A 32 -16.90 -5.22 10.03
CA GLU A 32 -16.08 -5.92 9.02
C GLU A 32 -14.62 -5.46 9.09
N PHE A 33 -14.38 -4.16 9.14
CA PHE A 33 -13.03 -3.60 9.29
C PHE A 33 -12.39 -3.99 10.63
N LYS A 34 -13.13 -3.95 11.74
CA LYS A 34 -12.64 -4.45 13.04
C LYS A 34 -12.37 -5.94 13.01
N SER A 35 -13.14 -6.73 12.26
CA SER A 35 -12.90 -8.16 12.08
C SER A 35 -11.63 -8.41 11.29
N ILE A 36 -11.42 -7.69 10.18
CA ILE A 36 -10.18 -7.74 9.39
C ILE A 36 -8.99 -7.36 10.25
N ILE A 37 -9.08 -6.23 10.96
CA ILE A 37 -8.09 -5.81 11.95
C ILE A 37 -7.87 -6.94 12.94
N LYS A 38 -8.89 -7.46 13.64
CA LYS A 38 -8.73 -8.49 14.68
C LYS A 38 -8.13 -9.81 14.17
N GLN A 39 -8.44 -10.21 12.93
CA GLN A 39 -7.90 -11.41 12.29
C GLN A 39 -6.46 -11.22 11.82
N GLU A 40 -6.10 -10.01 11.39
CA GLU A 40 -4.77 -9.71 10.80
C GLU A 40 -3.86 -8.89 11.74
N TYR A 41 -4.34 -8.50 12.91
CA TYR A 41 -3.56 -7.96 14.04
C TYR A 41 -2.86 -9.05 14.85
N ASN A 42 -2.74 -10.26 14.32
CA ASN A 42 -1.47 -10.95 14.51
C ASN A 42 -0.41 -10.17 13.73
N LEU A 43 -0.01 -9.01 14.28
CA LEU A 43 1.18 -8.26 13.85
C LEU A 43 2.38 -9.21 13.76
N GLU A 44 2.41 -10.23 14.63
CA GLU A 44 3.37 -11.32 14.56
C GLU A 44 3.38 -12.05 13.21
N ASP A 45 2.22 -12.33 12.59
CA ASP A 45 2.19 -13.04 11.30
C ASP A 45 2.68 -12.15 10.17
N VAL A 46 2.38 -10.85 10.20
CA VAL A 46 2.90 -9.87 9.23
C VAL A 46 4.42 -9.68 9.42
N GLN A 47 4.89 -9.54 10.66
CA GLN A 47 6.31 -9.41 11.01
C GLN A 47 7.11 -10.66 10.68
N ARG A 48 6.52 -11.86 10.83
CA ARG A 48 7.14 -13.12 10.46
C ARG A 48 7.28 -13.26 8.94
N ARG A 49 6.32 -12.73 8.17
CA ARG A 49 6.31 -12.78 6.70
C ARG A 49 7.23 -11.76 6.06
N ILE A 50 7.25 -10.53 6.56
CA ILE A 50 8.03 -9.44 5.96
C ILE A 50 9.40 -9.39 6.61
N LYS A 51 10.43 -9.86 5.90
CA LYS A 51 11.83 -9.80 6.34
C LYS A 51 12.67 -8.98 5.37
N PHE A 52 13.36 -7.95 5.87
CA PHE A 52 14.14 -7.01 5.05
C PHE A 52 15.19 -7.63 4.13
N HIS A 53 15.80 -8.74 4.56
CA HIS A 53 16.84 -9.48 3.82
C HIS A 53 16.30 -10.69 3.06
N ASP A 54 14.99 -10.88 2.98
CA ASP A 54 14.41 -11.98 2.23
C ASP A 54 14.63 -11.80 0.72
N PRO A 55 15.26 -12.78 0.02
CA PRO A 55 15.47 -12.71 -1.42
C PRO A 55 14.15 -12.73 -2.22
N THR A 56 13.06 -13.25 -1.65
CA THR A 56 11.75 -13.31 -2.28
C THR A 56 10.74 -12.35 -1.65
N LEU A 57 11.21 -11.32 -0.93
CA LEU A 57 10.36 -10.28 -0.32
C LEU A 57 9.32 -9.71 -1.30
N TYR A 58 9.73 -9.48 -2.56
CA TYR A 58 8.84 -8.95 -3.59
C TYR A 58 7.61 -9.83 -3.87
N GLU A 59 7.68 -11.14 -3.62
CA GLU A 59 6.61 -12.09 -3.90
C GLU A 59 5.40 -11.88 -2.97
N GLU A 60 5.63 -11.58 -1.69
CA GLU A 60 4.56 -11.26 -0.73
C GLU A 60 3.79 -10.00 -1.17
N PHE A 61 4.51 -8.97 -1.64
CA PHE A 61 3.90 -7.76 -2.17
C PHE A 61 3.15 -8.03 -3.48
N LEU A 62 3.74 -8.81 -4.38
CA LEU A 62 3.11 -9.18 -5.64
C LEU A 62 1.82 -9.97 -5.40
N GLN A 63 1.82 -10.93 -4.46
CA GLN A 63 0.65 -11.72 -4.10
C GLN A 63 -0.46 -10.85 -3.51
N ALA A 64 -0.13 -9.89 -2.66
CA ALA A 64 -1.11 -8.94 -2.14
C ALA A 64 -1.71 -8.08 -3.27
N VAL A 65 -0.88 -7.59 -4.20
CA VAL A 65 -1.33 -6.83 -5.37
C VAL A 65 -2.24 -7.67 -6.28
N VAL A 66 -1.88 -8.92 -6.55
CA VAL A 66 -2.71 -9.86 -7.33
C VAL A 66 -4.04 -10.13 -6.64
N SER A 67 -4.07 -10.22 -5.31
CA SER A 67 -5.30 -10.38 -4.54
C SER A 67 -6.23 -9.17 -4.70
N ILE A 68 -5.68 -7.95 -4.71
CA ILE A 68 -6.45 -6.72 -4.97
C ILE A 68 -7.04 -6.73 -6.39
N LEU A 69 -6.23 -7.12 -7.39
CA LEU A 69 -6.68 -7.18 -8.78
C LEU A 69 -7.77 -8.22 -8.98
N THR A 70 -7.64 -9.40 -8.37
CA THR A 70 -8.67 -10.44 -8.36
C THR A 70 -10.01 -9.92 -7.83
N GLU A 71 -10.01 -9.18 -6.71
CA GLU A 71 -11.23 -8.57 -6.19
C GLU A 71 -11.77 -7.45 -7.10
N CYS A 72 -10.90 -6.66 -7.74
CA CYS A 72 -11.33 -5.68 -8.73
C CYS A 72 -12.05 -6.33 -9.93
N GLU A 73 -11.55 -7.47 -10.40
CA GLU A 73 -12.15 -8.26 -11.47
C GLU A 73 -13.49 -8.86 -11.05
N ARG A 74 -13.59 -9.39 -9.82
CA ARG A 74 -14.88 -9.85 -9.23
C ARG A 74 -15.92 -8.73 -9.20
N TYR A 75 -15.50 -7.50 -8.91
CA TYR A 75 -16.37 -6.32 -8.98
C TYR A 75 -16.59 -5.77 -10.40
N LYS A 76 -16.07 -6.43 -11.44
CA LYS A 76 -16.14 -5.99 -12.84
C LYS A 76 -15.68 -4.55 -13.03
N MET A 77 -14.63 -4.15 -12.29
CA MET A 77 -14.11 -2.79 -12.34
C MET A 77 -13.51 -2.52 -13.72
N LYS A 78 -13.90 -1.39 -14.34
CA LYS A 78 -13.34 -0.97 -15.62
C LYS A 78 -11.83 -0.78 -15.51
N LYS A 79 -11.10 -1.05 -16.59
CA LYS A 79 -9.65 -0.78 -16.69
C LYS A 79 -9.28 0.70 -16.54
N THR A 80 -10.27 1.61 -16.56
CA THR A 80 -10.09 3.04 -16.26
C THR A 80 -10.28 3.38 -14.78
N ASN A 81 -10.66 2.42 -13.94
CA ASN A 81 -10.84 2.66 -12.52
C ASN A 81 -9.49 2.89 -11.84
N HIS A 82 -9.38 3.98 -11.08
CA HIS A 82 -8.14 4.39 -10.43
C HIS A 82 -7.52 3.31 -9.52
N VAL A 83 -8.34 2.50 -8.82
CA VAL A 83 -7.85 1.41 -7.96
C VAL A 83 -7.21 0.33 -8.84
N TYR A 84 -7.95 -0.13 -9.86
CA TYR A 84 -7.46 -1.16 -10.78
C TYR A 84 -6.17 -0.71 -11.48
N VAL A 85 -6.16 0.50 -12.04
CA VAL A 85 -4.99 1.07 -12.74
C VAL A 85 -3.79 1.17 -11.80
N LYS A 86 -3.98 1.66 -10.58
CA LYS A 86 -2.91 1.79 -9.58
C LYS A 86 -2.24 0.45 -9.32
N TYR A 87 -3.02 -0.58 -8.99
CA TYR A 87 -2.48 -1.88 -8.61
C TYR A 87 -2.00 -2.70 -9.81
N GLN A 88 -2.60 -2.51 -10.99
CA GLN A 88 -2.10 -3.10 -12.23
C GLN A 88 -0.72 -2.54 -12.58
N LYS A 89 -0.55 -1.22 -12.49
CA LYS A 89 0.75 -0.59 -12.69
C LYS A 89 1.77 -1.11 -11.69
N MET A 90 1.43 -1.18 -10.40
CA MET A 90 2.33 -1.69 -9.37
C MET A 90 2.79 -3.13 -9.66
N ARG A 91 1.87 -4.01 -10.08
CA ARG A 91 2.20 -5.38 -10.48
C ARG A 91 3.18 -5.40 -11.64
N ASP A 92 2.89 -4.63 -12.68
CA ASP A 92 3.69 -4.60 -13.89
C ASP A 92 5.08 -3.98 -13.63
N ASP A 93 5.16 -2.95 -12.77
CA ASP A 93 6.42 -2.34 -12.34
C ASP A 93 7.28 -3.33 -11.55
N ILE A 94 6.70 -4.09 -10.61
CA ILE A 94 7.41 -5.15 -9.86
C ILE A 94 7.92 -6.24 -10.80
N PHE A 95 7.10 -6.67 -11.75
CA PHE A 95 7.47 -7.74 -12.67
C PHE A 95 8.63 -7.33 -13.60
N LYS A 96 8.63 -6.08 -14.06
CA LYS A 96 9.62 -5.52 -15.00
C LYS A 96 10.90 -5.00 -14.35
N ALA A 97 10.92 -4.84 -13.02
CA ALA A 97 12.10 -4.34 -12.33
C ALA A 97 13.26 -5.36 -12.40
N GLU A 98 14.46 -4.84 -12.68
CA GLU A 98 15.71 -5.58 -12.61
C GLU A 98 15.96 -6.07 -11.17
N ASP A 99 15.88 -5.15 -10.20
CA ASP A 99 15.85 -5.47 -8.77
C ASP A 99 14.46 -5.23 -8.18
N LYS A 100 13.67 -6.31 -8.09
CA LYS A 100 12.30 -6.31 -7.57
C LYS A 100 12.24 -5.96 -6.09
N ASN A 101 13.21 -6.43 -5.30
CA ASN A 101 13.26 -6.16 -3.87
C ASN A 101 13.60 -4.69 -3.60
N GLN A 102 14.53 -4.13 -4.36
CA GLN A 102 14.87 -2.71 -4.24
C GLN A 102 13.68 -1.83 -4.65
N LEU A 103 12.93 -2.19 -5.70
CA LEU A 103 11.70 -1.48 -6.05
C LEU A 103 10.70 -1.48 -4.89
N VAL A 104 10.43 -2.65 -4.30
CA VAL A 104 9.48 -2.77 -3.19
C VAL A 104 9.93 -1.99 -1.95
N LYS A 105 11.24 -1.97 -1.65
CA LYS A 105 11.81 -1.12 -0.58
C LYS A 105 11.62 0.38 -0.87
N ASN A 106 11.79 0.80 -2.12
CA ASN A 106 11.54 2.19 -2.52
C ASN A 106 10.05 2.56 -2.41
N LEU A 107 9.15 1.65 -2.81
CA LEU A 107 7.71 1.81 -2.66
C LEU A 107 7.32 1.93 -1.18
N ALA A 108 7.84 1.07 -0.30
CA ALA A 108 7.59 1.13 1.14
C ALA A 108 8.01 2.47 1.76
N THR A 109 9.19 2.96 1.39
CA THR A 109 9.70 4.26 1.86
C THR A 109 8.76 5.41 1.44
N SER A 110 8.15 5.31 0.26
CA SER A 110 7.22 6.31 -0.27
C SER A 110 5.81 6.20 0.34
N ALA A 111 5.40 4.99 0.71
CA ALA A 111 4.04 4.66 1.14
C ALA A 111 3.73 4.98 2.61
N HIS A 112 4.74 5.12 3.48
CA HIS A 112 4.58 5.31 4.94
C HIS A 112 3.70 6.52 5.33
N PHE A 113 3.46 7.48 4.43
CA PHE A 113 2.65 8.67 4.72
C PHE A 113 1.14 8.49 4.49
N HIS A 114 0.69 7.35 3.96
CA HIS A 114 -0.72 7.15 3.64
C HIS A 114 -1.46 6.44 4.77
N LYS A 115 -2.49 7.11 5.30
CA LYS A 115 -3.44 6.47 6.23
C LYS A 115 -4.52 5.77 5.41
N PHE A 116 -4.59 4.45 5.52
CA PHE A 116 -5.66 3.67 4.92
C PHE A 116 -7.03 4.10 5.45
N ASP A 117 -7.96 4.42 4.53
CA ASP A 117 -9.36 4.76 4.86
C ASP A 117 -10.33 3.73 4.25
N PRO A 118 -10.87 2.80 5.06
CA PRO A 118 -11.80 1.78 4.58
C PRO A 118 -13.13 2.38 4.05
N TYR A 119 -13.49 3.60 4.43
CA TYR A 119 -14.72 4.24 3.96
C TYR A 119 -14.71 4.52 2.45
N LEU A 120 -13.52 4.64 1.85
CA LEU A 120 -13.35 4.77 0.40
C LEU A 120 -13.82 3.52 -0.36
N PHE A 121 -13.83 2.37 0.31
CA PHE A 121 -14.20 1.08 -0.24
C PHE A 121 -15.55 0.57 0.26
N ARG A 122 -16.38 1.43 0.87
CA ARG A 122 -17.69 1.05 1.44
C ARG A 122 -18.69 0.39 0.47
N TYR A 123 -18.52 0.58 -0.84
CA TYR A 123 -19.37 -0.09 -1.85
C TYR A 123 -18.68 -1.29 -2.50
N LYS A 124 -17.44 -1.58 -2.08
CA LYS A 124 -16.62 -2.70 -2.54
C LYS A 124 -15.83 -3.27 -1.33
N PRO A 125 -16.51 -3.70 -0.26
CA PRO A 125 -15.86 -4.01 1.01
C PRO A 125 -14.83 -5.15 0.91
N LYS A 126 -14.97 -6.08 -0.05
CA LYS A 126 -13.98 -7.15 -0.25
C LYS A 126 -12.60 -6.63 -0.67
N LEU A 127 -12.48 -5.40 -1.19
CA LEU A 127 -11.19 -4.77 -1.45
C LEU A 127 -10.46 -4.31 -0.19
N ILE A 128 -11.18 -4.14 0.92
CA ILE A 128 -10.60 -3.57 2.15
C ILE A 128 -9.50 -4.47 2.67
N ARG A 129 -9.76 -5.77 2.74
CA ARG A 129 -8.81 -6.74 3.28
C ARG A 129 -7.49 -6.78 2.49
N PRO A 130 -7.45 -7.10 1.19
CA PRO A 130 -6.18 -7.21 0.47
C PRO A 130 -5.43 -5.88 0.37
N ILE A 131 -6.14 -4.73 0.34
CA ILE A 131 -5.48 -3.42 0.38
C ILE A 131 -4.88 -3.17 1.78
N PHE A 132 -5.61 -3.49 2.84
CA PHE A 132 -5.11 -3.32 4.21
C PHE A 132 -3.85 -4.16 4.47
N ILE A 133 -3.82 -5.42 4.02
CA ILE A 133 -2.62 -6.28 4.09
C ILE A 133 -1.43 -5.60 3.41
N LEU A 134 -1.60 -5.11 2.19
CA LEU A 134 -0.52 -4.47 1.44
C LEU A 134 0.00 -3.21 2.14
N GLU A 135 -0.89 -2.40 2.71
CA GLU A 135 -0.52 -1.22 3.50
C GLU A 135 0.27 -1.62 4.77
N MET A 136 -0.11 -2.71 5.43
CA MET A 136 0.64 -3.27 6.56
C MET A 136 2.04 -3.75 6.15
N TYR A 137 2.17 -4.39 5.00
CA TYR A 137 3.49 -4.81 4.46
C TYR A 137 4.39 -3.61 4.19
N PHE A 138 3.86 -2.55 3.57
CA PHE A 138 4.64 -1.32 3.35
C PHE A 138 5.07 -0.68 4.66
N LYS A 139 4.19 -0.63 5.66
CA LYS A 139 4.51 -0.07 6.97
C LYS A 139 5.64 -0.84 7.65
N GLU A 140 5.51 -2.16 7.78
CA GLU A 140 6.49 -3.02 8.41
C GLU A 140 7.86 -2.92 7.70
N LEU A 141 7.88 -3.00 6.37
CA LEU A 141 9.13 -2.88 5.61
C LEU A 141 9.78 -1.50 5.78
N SER A 142 8.99 -0.42 5.82
CA SER A 142 9.49 0.94 6.06
C SER A 142 10.11 1.09 7.46
N GLU A 143 9.53 0.45 8.48
CA GLU A 143 10.10 0.43 9.83
C GLU A 143 11.43 -0.32 9.85
N GLN A 144 11.52 -1.48 9.20
CA GLN A 144 12.77 -2.25 9.08
C GLN A 144 13.86 -1.48 8.31
N ILE A 145 13.52 -0.82 7.20
CA ILE A 145 14.44 0.08 6.47
C ILE A 145 15.01 1.15 7.40
N SER A 146 14.15 1.74 8.23
CA SER A 146 14.55 2.80 9.17
C SER A 146 15.47 2.28 10.28
N VAL A 147 15.29 1.03 10.71
CA VAL A 147 16.20 0.36 11.65
C VAL A 147 17.56 0.09 10.99
N GLU A 148 17.58 -0.45 9.77
CA GLU A 148 18.82 -0.76 9.06
C GLU A 148 19.65 0.49 8.74
N ARG A 149 19.01 1.58 8.29
CA ARG A 149 19.70 2.87 8.10
C ARG A 149 20.37 3.37 9.39
N ARG A 150 19.69 3.25 10.53
CA ARG A 150 20.26 3.62 11.84
C ARG A 150 21.44 2.73 12.24
N LYS A 151 21.40 1.43 11.95
CA LYS A 151 22.52 0.52 12.21
C LYS A 151 23.75 0.88 11.38
N VAL A 152 23.57 1.16 10.09
CA VAL A 152 24.66 1.57 9.18
C VAL A 152 25.28 2.89 9.65
N LEU A 153 24.47 3.90 9.96
CA LEU A 153 24.97 5.18 10.48
C LEU A 153 25.79 5.03 11.77
N LYS A 154 25.35 4.17 12.70
CA LYS A 154 26.10 3.89 13.94
C LYS A 154 27.46 3.21 13.69
N LYS A 155 27.60 2.43 12.62
CA LYS A 155 28.87 1.79 12.25
C LYS A 155 29.86 2.76 11.61
N LEU A 156 29.38 3.78 10.89
CA LEU A 156 30.22 4.77 10.21
C LEU A 156 30.81 5.83 11.14
N ILE A 157 30.26 5.98 12.34
CA ILE A 157 30.69 6.96 13.35
C ILE A 157 31.71 6.35 14.34
N LYS A 158 31.95 5.03 14.27
CA LYS A 158 32.96 4.32 15.06
C LYS A 158 34.20 4.07 14.23
#